data_AF-A0A2P6PD63-F1
#
_entry.id   AF-A0A2P6PD63-F1
#
_cell.length_a   1.000
_cell.length_b   1.000
_cell.length_c   1.000
_cell.angle_alpha   90.00
_cell.angle_beta   90.00
_cell.angle_gamma   90.00
#
_symmetry.space_group_name_H-M   'P 1'
#
loop_
_entity.id
_entity.type
_entity.pdbx_description
1 polymer ?
#
loop_
_entity_poly.entity_id
_entity_poly.type
_entity_poly.pdbx_seq_one_letter_code
_entity_poly.pdbx_strand_id
1 'polypeptide(L)' 'MVVDECDSTEGCDADHDYQPPCSNNIVDASKAVLKALGVSEDNWGGLDITWSDT' A
#
# COMPACT_ATOMS: atom_id res chain seq x y z
N MET A 1 2.02 -3.98 -12.12
CA MET A 1 0.61 -4.18 -12.54
C MET A 1 -0.24 -3.89 -11.33
N VAL A 2 -1.23 -3.01 -11.47
CA VAL A 2 -2.24 -2.77 -10.43
C VAL A 2 -3.23 -3.93 -10.47
N VAL A 3 -3.57 -4.50 -9.31
CA VAL A 3 -4.40 -5.72 -9.21
C VAL A 3 -5.54 -5.60 -8.21
N ASP A 4 -5.55 -4.56 -7.38
CA ASP A 4 -6.51 -4.38 -6.31
C ASP A 4 -6.62 -2.89 -5.94
N GLU A 5 -7.60 -2.58 -5.09
CA GLU A 5 -7.85 -1.26 -4.52
C GLU A 5 -7.44 -1.19 -3.05
N CYS A 6 -6.79 -0.11 -2.65
CA CYS A 6 -6.65 0.26 -1.24
C CYS A 6 -7.80 1.22 -0.90
N ASP A 7 -8.90 0.69 -0.36
CA ASP A 7 -10.15 1.42 -0.19
C ASP A 7 -10.00 2.57 0.83
N SER A 8 -10.25 3.79 0.36
CA SER A 8 -10.16 5.02 1.17
C SER A 8 -11.53 5.59 1.58
N THR A 9 -12.61 4.90 1.22
CA THR A 9 -13.99 5.35 1.41
C THR A 9 -14.65 4.74 2.65
N GLU A 10 -14.28 3.49 2.98
CA GLU A 10 -14.88 2.73 4.08
C GLU A 10 -13.79 2.02 4.93
N GLY A 11 -14.16 1.60 6.14
CA GLY A 11 -13.27 0.97 7.10
C GLY A 11 -13.79 1.08 8.53
N CYS A 12 -12.99 0.65 9.51
CA CYS A 12 -13.36 0.60 10.94
C CYS A 12 -14.59 -0.27 11.22
N ASP A 13 -14.86 -1.27 10.38
CA ASP A 13 -15.98 -2.20 10.48
C ASP A 13 -15.51 -3.67 10.45
N ALA A 14 -16.44 -4.61 10.54
CA ALA A 14 -16.11 -6.03 10.58
C ALA A 14 -15.61 -6.59 9.24
N ASP A 15 -16.03 -6.03 8.11
CA ASP A 15 -15.64 -6.51 6.79
C ASP A 15 -14.19 -6.12 6.47
N HIS A 16 -13.71 -5.04 7.09
CA HIS A 16 -12.33 -4.53 6.97
C HIS A 16 -11.45 -4.87 8.19
N ASP A 17 -11.78 -5.90 8.98
CA ASP A 17 -11.04 -6.30 10.20
C ASP A 17 -10.80 -5.14 11.20
N TYR A 18 -11.71 -4.17 11.22
CA TYR A 18 -11.64 -2.92 11.99
C TYR A 18 -10.40 -2.06 11.69
N GLN A 19 -9.75 -2.28 10.55
CA GLN A 19 -8.68 -1.41 10.04
C GLN A 19 -9.28 -0.09 9.54
N PRO A 20 -8.58 1.04 9.72
CA PRO A 20 -9.06 2.31 9.19
C PRO A 20 -9.07 2.31 7.66
N PRO A 21 -9.87 3.21 7.03
CA PRO A 21 -9.78 3.44 5.59
C PRO A 21 -8.35 3.78 5.17
N CYS A 22 -7.99 3.36 3.96
CA CYS A 22 -6.70 3.65 3.36
C CYS A 22 -6.51 5.16 3.16
N SER A 23 -5.27 5.63 3.21
CA SER A 23 -4.96 7.02 2.84
C SER A 23 -5.05 7.19 1.32
N ASN A 24 -5.48 8.37 0.85
CA ASN A 24 -5.78 8.61 -0.57
C ASN A 24 -4.54 8.77 -1.49
N ASN A 25 -3.33 8.58 -0.95
CA ASN A 25 -2.06 8.74 -1.64
C ASN A 25 -1.16 7.49 -1.50
N ILE A 26 -1.76 6.33 -1.27
CA ILE A 26 -1.05 5.07 -1.02
C ILE A 26 -0.94 4.22 -2.28
N VAL A 27 0.25 3.67 -2.50
CA VAL A 27 0.47 2.53 -3.38
C VAL A 27 0.83 1.35 -2.49
N ASP A 28 -0.14 0.50 -2.20
CA ASP A 28 0.12 -0.68 -1.39
C ASP A 28 0.81 -1.76 -2.24
N ALA A 29 1.96 -2.22 -1.76
CA ALA A 29 2.92 -2.94 -2.58
C ALA A 29 3.27 -4.30 -1.96
N SER A 30 3.25 -5.34 -2.79
CA SER A 30 3.68 -6.67 -2.35
C SER A 30 5.16 -6.67 -1.92
N LYS A 31 5.54 -7.64 -1.08
CA LYS A 31 6.94 -7.87 -0.67
C LYS A 31 7.91 -7.99 -1.85
N ALA A 32 7.43 -8.48 -3.00
CA ALA A 32 8.25 -8.60 -4.21
C ALA A 32 8.61 -7.23 -4.80
N VAL A 33 7.71 -6.26 -4.74
CA VAL A 33 7.97 -4.88 -5.20
C VAL A 33 9.04 -4.23 -4.32
N LEU A 34 8.92 -4.33 -2.99
CA LEU A 34 9.92 -3.80 -2.06
C LEU A 34 11.31 -4.40 -2.30
N LYS A 35 11.40 -5.71 -2.54
CA LYS A 35 12.65 -6.40 -2.87
C LYS A 35 13.22 -5.95 -4.22
N ALA A 36 12.38 -5.76 -5.24
CA ALA A 36 12.81 -5.29 -6.55
C ALA A 36 13.35 -3.85 -6.50
N LEU A 37 12.80 -3.01 -5.61
CA LEU A 37 13.29 -1.65 -5.33
C LEU A 37 14.54 -1.64 -4.42
N GLY A 38 14.98 -2.78 -3.90
CA GLY A 38 16.15 -2.87 -3.02
C GLY A 38 15.92 -2.29 -1.62
N VAL A 39 14.67 -2.20 -1.16
CA VAL A 39 14.33 -1.70 0.17
C VAL A 39 14.67 -2.76 1.22
N SER A 40 15.56 -2.42 2.17
CA SER A 40 15.91 -3.28 3.30
C SER A 40 14.70 -3.51 4.22
N GLU A 41 14.59 -4.71 4.81
CA GLU A 41 13.44 -5.10 5.64
C GLU A 41 13.20 -4.16 6.83
N ASP A 42 14.25 -3.59 7.42
CA ASP A 42 14.16 -2.61 8.51
C ASP A 42 13.46 -1.29 8.11
N ASN A 43 13.36 -1.03 6.81
CA ASN A 43 12.69 0.14 6.23
C ASN A 43 11.31 -0.20 5.64
N TRP A 44 10.78 -1.41 5.89
CA TRP A 44 9.44 -1.77 5.44
C TRP A 44 8.39 -1.11 6.35
N GLY A 45 7.34 -0.57 5.73
CA GLY A 45 6.31 0.22 6.41
C GLY A 45 5.75 1.28 5.48
N GLY A 46 6.32 2.49 5.55
CA GLY A 46 5.96 3.60 4.67
C GLY A 46 7.20 4.25 4.07
N LEU A 47 7.14 4.55 2.78
CA LEU A 47 8.20 5.21 2.03
C LEU A 47 7.57 6.24 1.10
N ASP A 48 8.20 7.41 0.98
CA ASP A 48 7.83 8.37 -0.05
C ASP A 48 8.32 7.85 -1.40
N ILE A 49 7.39 7.67 -2.34
CA ILE A 49 7.67 7.21 -3.69
C ILE A 49 7.06 8.14 -4.73
N THR A 50 7.55 8.03 -5.96
CA THR A 50 6.88 8.54 -7.14
C THR A 50 6.50 7.37 -8.03
N TRP A 51 5.40 7.51 -8.76
CA TRP A 51 4.96 6.53 -9.74
C TRP A 51 4.41 7.25 -10.97
N SER A 52 4.47 6.55 -12.09
CA SER A 52 3.88 6.94 -13.36
C SER A 52 3.39 5.69 -14.06
N ASP A 53 2.38 5.82 -14.91
CA ASP A 53 1.91 4.71 -15.75
C ASP A 53 2.90 4.37 -16.89
N THR A 54 3.94 5.18 -17.07
CA THR A 54 4.93 5.13 -18.15
C THR A 54 6.35 5.39 -17.67
#